data_AF-Q9ESK0-F1
#
_entry.id   AF-Q9ESK0-F1
#
_cell.length_a   1.000
_cell.length_b   1.000
_cell.length_c   1.000
_cell.angle_alpha   90.00
_cell.angle_beta   90.00
_cell.angle_gamma   90.00
#
_symmetry.space_group_name_H-M   'P 1'
#
loop_
_entity.id
_entity.type
_entity.pdbx_description
1 polymer ?
#
loop_
_entity_poly.entity_id
_entity_poly.type
_entity_poly.pdbx_seq_one_letter_code
_entity_poly.pdbx_strand_id
1 'polypeptide(L)'
;GPVTLSLTPLQWFAREGSAFITLSASVFSLLAIAIERQVAIAKVKLYGSDKSCRMLMLIGASWLISLILGGLPILGWNCLDHLEACSTVLPLYAKHYVLCVVTIFSVILLAIVALYVRIYFVVRSSHADVAGPQTLALLKTVTIVLGVFIICWLPAFSILLLDSTCPVRACPVPYKAHYFFAFATLNSLL
;
A
#
# COMPACT_ATOMS: atom_id res chain seq x y z
N GLY A 1 3.33 -18.09 18.19
CA GLY A 1 3.01 -18.23 19.62
C GLY A 1 1.94 -19.30 19.80
N PRO A 2 1.73 -19.86 21.00
CA PRO A 2 0.79 -20.96 21.22
C PRO A 2 -0.69 -20.63 20.91
N VAL A 3 -1.03 -19.35 20.80
CA VAL A 3 -2.38 -18.86 20.43
C VAL A 3 -2.68 -18.99 18.93
N THR A 4 -1.68 -19.26 18.08
CA THR A 4 -1.88 -19.38 16.63
C THR A 4 -2.57 -20.70 16.23
N LEU A 5 -2.49 -21.73 17.07
CA LEU A 5 -3.00 -23.09 16.79
C LEU A 5 -4.51 -23.26 17.09
N SER A 6 -5.16 -22.28 17.72
CA SER A 6 -6.59 -22.33 18.09
C SER A 6 -7.49 -21.42 17.25
N LEU A 7 -6.93 -20.72 16.24
CA LEU A 7 -7.70 -19.84 15.37
C LEU A 7 -8.35 -20.64 14.24
N THR A 8 -9.63 -20.38 14.00
CA THR A 8 -10.30 -20.86 12.80
C THR A 8 -9.67 -20.19 11.56
N PRO A 9 -9.63 -20.86 10.39
CA PRO A 9 -9.08 -20.28 9.16
C PRO A 9 -9.64 -18.88 8.83
N LEU A 10 -10.92 -18.67 9.13
CA LEU A 10 -11.62 -17.39 9.01
C LEU A 10 -11.03 -16.28 9.89
N GLN A 11 -10.68 -16.57 11.14
CA GLN A 11 -10.04 -15.59 12.02
C GLN A 11 -8.61 -15.28 11.59
N TRP A 12 -7.90 -16.26 11.03
CA TRP A 12 -6.57 -16.04 10.46
C TRP A 12 -6.65 -15.13 9.22
N PHE A 13 -7.58 -15.40 8.29
CA PHE A 13 -7.84 -14.52 7.14
C PHE A 13 -8.30 -13.13 7.56
N ALA A 14 -9.15 -13.00 8.59
CA ALA A 14 -9.58 -11.71 9.09
C ALA A 14 -8.41 -10.89 9.67
N ARG A 15 -7.49 -11.55 10.41
CA ARG A 15 -6.31 -10.89 10.97
C ARG A 15 -5.35 -10.42 9.89
N GLU A 16 -4.91 -11.31 9.00
CA GLU A 16 -3.97 -10.94 7.94
C GLU A 16 -4.60 -10.03 6.88
N GLY A 17 -5.87 -10.29 6.54
CA GLY A 17 -6.68 -9.45 5.66
C GLY A 17 -6.84 -8.03 6.20
N SER A 18 -6.98 -7.84 7.52
CA SER A 18 -7.09 -6.49 8.10
C SER A 18 -5.83 -5.64 7.94
N ALA A 19 -4.64 -6.23 8.10
CA ALA A 19 -3.37 -5.55 7.85
C ALA A 19 -3.27 -5.13 6.39
N PHE A 20 -3.71 -6.01 5.50
CA PHE A 20 -3.72 -5.78 4.07
C PHE A 20 -4.74 -4.71 3.64
N ILE A 21 -5.95 -4.71 4.21
CA ILE A 21 -6.97 -3.68 3.99
C ILE A 21 -6.45 -2.31 4.45
N THR A 22 -5.82 -2.25 5.62
CA THR A 22 -5.30 -0.99 6.18
C THR A 22 -4.14 -0.43 5.34
N LEU A 23 -3.24 -1.31 4.89
CA LEU A 23 -2.18 -0.98 3.95
C LEU A 23 -2.76 -0.42 2.64
N SER A 24 -3.73 -1.16 2.07
CA SER A 24 -4.41 -0.78 0.82
C SER A 24 -5.05 0.60 0.94
N ALA A 25 -5.81 0.82 2.02
CA ALA A 25 -6.54 2.07 2.25
C ALA A 25 -5.57 3.24 2.39
N SER A 26 -4.44 3.04 3.07
CA SER A 26 -3.40 4.05 3.24
C SER A 26 -2.76 4.42 1.90
N VAL A 27 -2.36 3.44 1.08
CA VAL A 27 -1.74 3.68 -0.23
C VAL A 27 -2.70 4.40 -1.18
N PHE A 28 -3.94 3.94 -1.29
CA PHE A 28 -4.94 4.56 -2.15
C PHE A 28 -5.29 5.98 -1.68
N SER A 29 -5.33 6.22 -0.37
CA SER A 29 -5.58 7.56 0.18
C SER A 29 -4.39 8.51 -0.09
N LEU A 30 -3.14 8.02 0.00
CA LEU A 30 -1.95 8.80 -0.39
C LEU A 30 -1.96 9.13 -1.89
N LEU A 31 -2.37 8.17 -2.73
CA LEU A 31 -2.55 8.41 -4.17
C LEU A 31 -3.61 9.48 -4.43
N ALA A 32 -4.76 9.41 -3.75
CA ALA A 32 -5.82 10.41 -3.88
C ALA A 32 -5.34 11.80 -3.47
N ILE A 33 -4.60 11.92 -2.36
CA ILE A 33 -3.97 13.17 -1.93
C ILE A 33 -3.00 13.68 -2.99
N ALA A 34 -2.17 12.80 -3.58
CA ALA A 34 -1.22 13.18 -4.63
C ALA A 34 -1.93 13.70 -5.89
N ILE A 35 -2.99 13.02 -6.33
CA ILE A 35 -3.81 13.42 -7.49
C ILE A 35 -4.49 14.76 -7.21
N GLU A 36 -5.11 14.93 -6.04
CA GLU A 36 -5.73 16.19 -5.63
C GLU A 36 -4.72 17.34 -5.66
N ARG A 37 -3.49 17.12 -5.19
CA ARG A 37 -2.43 18.13 -5.20
C ARG A 37 -1.98 18.46 -6.63
N GLN A 38 -1.83 17.46 -7.49
CA GLN A 38 -1.51 17.65 -8.91
C GLN A 38 -2.59 18.46 -9.63
N VAL A 39 -3.85 18.08 -9.42
CA VAL A 39 -5.01 18.78 -9.98
C VAL A 39 -5.11 20.19 -9.41
N ALA A 40 -4.85 20.40 -8.11
CA ALA A 40 -4.87 21.73 -7.51
C ALA A 40 -3.78 22.65 -8.08
N ILE A 41 -2.57 22.13 -8.30
CA ILE A 41 -1.46 22.87 -8.93
C ILE A 41 -1.74 23.13 -10.42
N ALA A 42 -2.30 22.16 -11.15
CA ALA A 42 -2.63 22.30 -12.56
C ALA A 42 -3.89 23.15 -12.84
N LYS A 43 -4.90 23.10 -11.95
CA LYS A 43 -6.19 23.81 -12.07
C LYS A 43 -6.26 25.14 -11.31
N VAL A 44 -5.14 25.71 -10.84
CA VAL A 44 -5.11 27.11 -10.37
C VAL A 44 -5.79 28.07 -11.37
N LYS A 45 -5.99 27.66 -12.64
CA LYS A 45 -6.63 28.48 -13.67
C LYS A 45 -8.16 28.37 -13.82
N LEU A 46 -8.88 27.30 -13.44
CA LEU A 46 -10.31 27.18 -13.79
C LEU A 46 -11.18 26.40 -12.78
N TYR A 47 -12.00 27.18 -12.06
CA TYR A 47 -13.31 26.88 -11.49
C TYR A 47 -13.43 26.11 -10.15
N GLY A 48 -14.19 26.71 -9.24
CA GLY A 48 -14.55 26.20 -7.92
C GLY A 48 -15.58 25.08 -8.00
N SER A 49 -15.14 23.87 -7.70
CA SER A 49 -15.99 22.72 -7.38
C SER A 49 -15.75 22.36 -5.91
N ASP A 50 -16.77 21.91 -5.20
CA ASP A 50 -16.72 21.58 -3.77
C ASP A 50 -15.66 20.51 -3.48
N LYS A 51 -14.50 20.97 -3.01
CA LYS A 51 -13.30 20.16 -2.75
C LYS A 51 -13.55 19.11 -1.68
N SER A 52 -14.45 19.39 -0.73
CA SER A 52 -14.72 18.52 0.42
C SER A 52 -15.48 17.27 0.01
N CYS A 53 -16.51 17.40 -0.83
CA CYS A 53 -17.28 16.25 -1.32
C CYS A 53 -16.41 15.31 -2.18
N ARG A 54 -15.60 15.87 -3.09
CA ARG A 54 -14.71 15.08 -3.95
C ARG A 54 -13.66 14.32 -3.15
N MET A 55 -13.04 14.97 -2.16
CA MET A 55 -12.06 14.32 -1.29
C MET A 55 -12.70 13.19 -0.47
N LEU A 56 -13.91 13.41 0.05
CA LEU A 56 -14.65 12.39 0.81
C LEU A 56 -15.04 11.20 -0.06
N MET A 57 -15.45 11.41 -1.32
CA MET A 57 -15.69 10.32 -2.28
C MET A 57 -14.42 9.52 -2.61
N LEU A 58 -13.28 10.18 -2.78
CA LEU A 58 -12.01 9.50 -3.06
C LEU A 58 -11.56 8.64 -1.87
N ILE A 59 -11.75 9.12 -0.64
CA ILE A 59 -11.50 8.34 0.58
C ILE A 59 -12.51 7.18 0.67
N GLY A 60 -13.80 7.42 0.48
CA GLY A 60 -14.80 6.35 0.50
C GLY A 60 -14.51 5.24 -0.52
N ALA A 61 -14.10 5.62 -1.74
CA ALA A 61 -13.69 4.69 -2.77
C ALA A 61 -12.40 3.93 -2.41
N SER A 62 -11.41 4.60 -1.79
CA SER A 62 -10.17 3.95 -1.35
C SER A 62 -10.44 2.86 -0.31
N TRP A 63 -11.33 3.12 0.64
CA TRP A 63 -11.78 2.13 1.63
C TRP A 63 -12.52 0.97 1.00
N LEU A 64 -13.46 1.24 0.08
CA LEU A 64 -14.23 0.19 -0.58
C LEU A 64 -13.33 -0.75 -1.41
N ILE A 65 -12.42 -0.19 -2.22
CA ILE A 65 -11.48 -0.98 -3.02
C ILE A 65 -10.57 -1.82 -2.10
N SER A 66 -10.17 -1.26 -0.96
CA SER A 66 -9.33 -1.97 0.02
C SER A 66 -10.04 -3.15 0.67
N LEU A 67 -11.31 -2.97 1.06
CA LEU A 67 -12.15 -4.03 1.60
C LEU A 67 -12.37 -5.15 0.59
N ILE A 68 -12.61 -4.80 -0.66
CA ILE A 68 -12.72 -5.77 -1.75
C ILE A 68 -11.39 -6.52 -1.85
N LEU A 69 -10.27 -5.83 -2.10
CA LEU A 69 -8.97 -6.45 -2.32
C LEU A 69 -8.60 -7.40 -1.17
N GLY A 70 -8.75 -7.00 0.09
CA GLY A 70 -8.44 -7.85 1.24
C GLY A 70 -9.48 -8.93 1.57
N GLY A 71 -10.70 -8.83 1.04
CA GLY A 71 -11.75 -9.83 1.17
C GLY A 71 -11.71 -10.93 0.10
N LEU A 72 -11.06 -10.72 -1.05
CA LEU A 72 -10.99 -11.72 -2.13
C LEU A 72 -10.47 -13.11 -1.70
N PRO A 73 -9.46 -13.24 -0.82
CA PRO A 73 -9.01 -14.55 -0.33
C PRO A 73 -10.11 -15.32 0.43
N ILE A 74 -10.98 -14.60 1.15
CA ILE A 74 -12.11 -15.16 1.91
C ILE A 74 -13.21 -15.62 0.94
N LEU A 75 -13.38 -14.92 -0.18
CA LEU A 75 -14.37 -15.22 -1.22
C LEU A 75 -13.98 -16.39 -2.15
N GLY A 76 -12.76 -16.91 -2.05
CA GLY A 76 -12.35 -18.11 -2.81
C GLY A 76 -11.00 -18.03 -3.52
N TRP A 77 -10.31 -16.88 -3.53
CA TRP A 77 -8.94 -16.77 -4.05
C TRP A 77 -7.88 -17.23 -3.03
N ASN A 78 -8.14 -18.38 -2.42
CA ASN A 78 -7.25 -19.07 -1.50
C ASN A 78 -6.73 -20.35 -2.15
N CYS A 79 -5.72 -20.97 -1.53
CA CYS A 79 -5.10 -22.20 -2.01
C CYS A 79 -5.55 -23.45 -1.22
N LEU A 80 -6.70 -23.42 -0.53
CA LEU A 80 -7.16 -24.52 0.32
C LEU A 80 -7.34 -25.84 -0.45
N ASP A 81 -7.76 -25.77 -1.71
CA ASP A 81 -7.95 -26.96 -2.56
C ASP A 81 -6.65 -27.43 -3.24
N HIS A 82 -5.61 -26.60 -3.30
CA HIS A 82 -4.36 -26.86 -4.02
C HIS A 82 -3.14 -26.37 -3.23
N LEU A 83 -2.75 -27.15 -2.21
CA LEU A 83 -1.70 -26.78 -1.25
C LEU A 83 -0.33 -26.50 -1.89
N GLU A 84 0.01 -27.10 -3.03
CA GLU A 84 1.27 -26.86 -3.74
C GLU A 84 1.37 -25.44 -4.34
N ALA A 85 0.24 -24.77 -4.54
CA ALA A 85 0.16 -23.41 -5.07
C ALA A 85 0.14 -22.32 -3.99
N CYS A 86 0.29 -22.70 -2.71
CA CYS A 86 0.31 -21.76 -1.59
C CYS A 86 1.62 -20.97 -1.50
N SER A 87 1.52 -19.73 -1.05
CA SER A 87 2.66 -18.90 -0.64
C SER A 87 3.31 -19.47 0.63
N THR A 88 4.65 -19.42 0.73
CA THR A 88 5.35 -19.87 1.95
C THR A 88 5.35 -18.80 3.04
N VAL A 89 5.14 -17.54 2.66
CA VAL A 89 5.17 -16.38 3.57
C VAL A 89 3.77 -16.07 4.12
N LEU A 90 2.72 -16.19 3.29
CA LEU A 90 1.32 -16.14 3.73
C LEU A 90 0.68 -17.51 3.52
N PRO A 91 0.72 -18.42 4.51
CA PRO A 91 0.05 -19.71 4.39
C PRO A 91 -1.44 -19.50 4.11
N LEU A 92 -2.07 -20.33 3.27
CA LEU A 92 -3.45 -20.18 2.75
C LEU A 92 -3.68 -19.13 1.63
N TYR A 93 -2.77 -18.19 1.38
CA TYR A 93 -2.87 -17.31 0.22
C TYR A 93 -2.28 -17.96 -1.03
N ALA A 94 -2.98 -17.85 -2.16
CA ALA A 94 -2.47 -18.35 -3.43
C ALA A 94 -1.36 -17.44 -3.99
N LYS A 95 -0.28 -18.04 -4.54
CA LYS A 95 0.86 -17.26 -5.07
C LYS A 95 0.48 -16.25 -6.14
N HIS A 96 -0.48 -16.58 -7.01
CA HIS A 96 -0.96 -15.69 -8.06
C HIS A 96 -1.68 -14.45 -7.49
N TYR A 97 -2.45 -14.63 -6.40
CA TYR A 97 -3.09 -13.53 -5.70
C TYR A 97 -2.03 -12.60 -5.08
N VAL A 98 -1.05 -13.18 -4.36
CA VAL A 98 0.02 -12.40 -3.73
C VAL A 98 0.82 -11.61 -4.78
N LEU A 99 1.14 -12.24 -5.91
CA LEU A 99 1.81 -11.57 -7.03
C LEU A 99 0.98 -10.41 -7.59
N CYS A 100 -0.30 -10.63 -7.86
CA CYS A 100 -1.22 -9.60 -8.37
C CYS A 100 -1.28 -8.40 -7.42
N VAL A 101 -1.44 -8.67 -6.13
CA VAL A 101 -1.47 -7.67 -5.08
C VAL A 101 -0.17 -6.85 -4.98
N VAL A 102 0.98 -7.53 -4.90
CA VAL A 102 2.28 -6.87 -4.74
C VAL A 102 2.63 -6.02 -5.96
N THR A 103 2.30 -6.52 -7.15
CA THR A 103 2.51 -5.77 -8.40
C THR A 103 1.63 -4.52 -8.46
N ILE A 104 0.34 -4.62 -8.11
CA ILE A 104 -0.57 -3.45 -8.03
C ILE A 104 -0.02 -2.40 -7.05
N PHE A 105 0.36 -2.79 -5.82
CA PHE A 105 0.90 -1.84 -4.85
C PHE A 105 2.20 -1.19 -5.30
N SER A 106 3.09 -1.98 -5.92
CA SER A 106 4.36 -1.47 -6.43
C SER A 106 4.14 -0.44 -7.55
N VAL A 107 3.22 -0.70 -8.48
CA VAL A 107 2.85 0.26 -9.54
C VAL A 107 2.27 1.54 -8.95
N ILE A 108 1.38 1.43 -7.95
CA ILE A 108 0.80 2.61 -7.30
C ILE A 108 1.88 3.43 -6.57
N LEU A 109 2.77 2.79 -5.82
CA LEU A 109 3.87 3.48 -5.13
C LEU A 109 4.79 4.19 -6.11
N LEU A 110 5.15 3.55 -7.22
CA LEU A 110 5.92 4.17 -8.30
C LEU A 110 5.19 5.38 -8.90
N ALA A 111 3.89 5.27 -9.13
CA ALA A 111 3.07 6.37 -9.61
C ALA A 111 3.07 7.55 -8.61
N ILE A 112 2.87 7.28 -7.31
CA ILE A 112 2.93 8.31 -6.27
C ILE A 112 4.30 9.00 -6.28
N VAL A 113 5.40 8.24 -6.26
CA VAL A 113 6.76 8.79 -6.31
C VAL A 113 6.96 9.65 -7.56
N ALA A 114 6.58 9.16 -8.74
CA ALA A 114 6.70 9.92 -9.99
C ALA A 114 5.88 11.22 -9.95
N LEU A 115 4.67 11.20 -9.38
CA LEU A 115 3.87 12.40 -9.19
C LEU A 115 4.56 13.38 -8.23
N TYR A 116 5.09 12.94 -7.09
CA TYR A 116 5.78 13.80 -6.14
C TYR A 116 7.07 14.40 -6.71
N VAL A 117 7.84 13.61 -7.46
CA VAL A 117 9.03 14.08 -8.19
C VAL A 117 8.63 15.16 -9.20
N ARG A 118 7.55 14.97 -9.97
CA ARG A 118 7.04 16.01 -10.87
C ARG A 118 6.62 17.28 -10.11
N ILE A 119 5.92 17.16 -8.97
CA ILE A 119 5.56 18.34 -8.16
C ILE A 119 6.82 19.07 -7.70
N TYR A 120 7.81 18.34 -7.19
CA TYR A 120 9.07 18.91 -6.74
C TYR A 120 9.78 19.68 -7.85
N PHE A 121 9.88 19.10 -9.05
CA PHE A 121 10.47 19.78 -10.21
C PHE A 121 9.67 21.00 -10.66
N VAL A 122 8.34 20.92 -10.70
CA VAL A 122 7.47 22.06 -11.05
C VAL A 122 7.65 23.20 -10.05
N VAL A 123 7.63 22.90 -8.75
CA VAL A 123 7.80 23.89 -7.68
C VAL A 123 9.21 24.49 -7.70
N ARG A 124 10.24 23.66 -7.94
CA ARG A 124 11.63 24.12 -8.02
C ARG A 124 11.87 25.00 -9.25
N SER A 125 11.34 24.60 -10.40
CA SER A 125 11.41 25.35 -11.66
C SER A 125 10.62 26.66 -11.60
N SER A 126 9.56 26.73 -10.79
CA SER A 126 8.72 27.92 -10.64
C SER A 126 9.22 28.91 -9.58
N HIS A 127 10.46 28.75 -9.10
CA HIS A 127 11.22 29.64 -8.21
C HIS A 127 10.36 30.67 -7.40
N ALA A 128 10.03 30.32 -6.16
CA ALA A 128 9.64 31.22 -5.06
C ALA A 128 8.38 32.13 -5.19
N ASP A 129 7.79 32.39 -6.35
CA ASP A 129 6.69 33.38 -6.46
C ASP A 129 5.26 32.81 -6.41
N VAL A 130 5.06 31.51 -6.65
CA VAL A 130 3.69 30.92 -6.75
C VAL A 130 3.39 29.89 -5.64
N ALA A 131 4.39 29.19 -5.11
CA ALA A 131 4.20 28.19 -4.07
C ALA A 131 4.38 28.81 -2.68
N GLY A 132 3.28 29.23 -2.06
CA GLY A 132 3.31 29.76 -0.69
C GLY A 132 3.93 28.77 0.32
N PRO A 133 4.48 29.27 1.45
CA PRO A 133 5.16 28.45 2.46
C PRO A 133 4.30 27.30 3.00
N GLN A 134 2.97 27.45 3.00
CA GLN A 134 2.02 26.42 3.39
C GLN A 134 2.02 25.20 2.44
N THR A 135 2.14 25.40 1.12
CA THR A 135 2.18 24.31 0.13
C THR A 135 3.47 23.52 0.25
N LEU A 136 4.60 24.20 0.48
CA LEU A 136 5.90 23.58 0.69
C LEU A 136 5.95 22.74 1.97
N ALA A 137 5.37 23.25 3.07
CA ALA A 137 5.27 22.51 4.33
C ALA A 137 4.45 21.23 4.17
N LEU A 138 3.31 21.31 3.47
CA LEU A 138 2.46 20.15 3.19
C LEU A 138 3.16 19.10 2.31
N LEU A 139 3.87 19.53 1.26
CA LEU A 139 4.64 18.62 0.41
C LEU A 139 5.76 17.92 1.18
N LYS A 140 6.46 18.65 2.07
CA LYS A 140 7.48 18.08 2.94
C LYS A 140 6.90 16.98 3.83
N THR A 141 5.77 17.25 4.49
CA THR A 141 5.10 16.25 5.33
C THR A 141 4.73 15.00 4.54
N VAL A 142 4.07 15.14 3.38
CA VAL A 142 3.66 13.95 2.62
C VAL A 142 4.85 13.19 2.03
N THR A 143 5.92 13.88 1.66
CA THR A 143 7.16 13.23 1.19
C THR A 143 7.82 12.42 2.31
N ILE A 144 7.84 12.94 3.54
CA ILE A 144 8.35 12.22 4.72
C ILE A 144 7.47 10.99 5.00
N VAL A 145 6.14 11.16 5.03
CA VAL A 145 5.20 10.06 5.25
C VAL A 145 5.37 8.96 4.20
N LEU A 146 5.49 9.33 2.92
CA LEU A 146 5.74 8.39 1.83
C LEU A 146 7.09 7.69 1.97
N GLY A 147 8.15 8.42 2.34
CA GLY A 147 9.48 7.86 2.54
C GLY A 147 9.51 6.82 3.66
N VAL A 148 8.91 7.14 4.80
CA VAL A 148 8.76 6.20 5.93
C VAL A 148 7.96 4.97 5.49
N PHE A 149 6.84 5.18 4.79
CA PHE A 149 6.02 4.10 4.25
C PHE A 149 6.81 3.18 3.33
N ILE A 150 7.56 3.73 2.37
CA ILE A 150 8.38 2.94 1.45
C ILE A 150 9.45 2.16 2.23
N ILE A 151 10.15 2.78 3.18
CA ILE A 151 11.20 2.10 3.96
C ILE A 151 10.63 0.96 4.82
N CYS A 152 9.47 1.15 5.44
CA CYS A 152 8.88 0.13 6.30
C CYS A 152 8.21 -1.01 5.52
N TRP A 153 7.66 -0.76 4.32
CA TRP A 153 6.94 -1.75 3.54
C TRP A 153 7.74 -2.39 2.39
N LEU A 154 8.79 -1.75 1.87
CA LEU A 154 9.66 -2.33 0.83
C LEU A 154 10.22 -3.71 1.17
N PRO A 155 10.72 -3.97 2.40
CA PRO A 155 11.23 -5.30 2.75
C PRO A 155 10.15 -6.38 2.61
N ALA A 156 8.93 -6.08 3.04
CA ALA A 156 7.79 -6.98 2.93
C ALA A 156 7.40 -7.21 1.46
N PHE A 157 7.26 -6.15 0.65
CA PHE A 157 6.97 -6.29 -0.78
C PHE A 157 8.04 -7.08 -1.53
N SER A 158 9.32 -6.86 -1.21
CA SER A 158 10.43 -7.57 -1.84
C SER A 158 10.41 -9.07 -1.51
N ILE A 159 10.13 -9.42 -0.25
CA ILE A 159 10.02 -10.82 0.19
C ILE A 159 8.82 -11.52 -0.47
N LEU A 160 7.67 -10.85 -0.54
CA LEU A 160 6.47 -11.41 -1.19
C LEU A 160 6.66 -11.58 -2.70
N LEU A 161 7.39 -10.66 -3.35
CA LEU A 161 7.76 -10.78 -4.76
C LEU A 161 8.72 -11.96 -4.98
N LEU A 162 9.71 -12.14 -4.10
CA LEU A 162 10.62 -13.28 -4.15
C LEU A 162 9.89 -14.62 -3.94
N ASP A 163 8.99 -14.70 -2.95
CA ASP A 163 8.21 -15.92 -2.69
C ASP A 163 7.29 -16.32 -3.86
N SER A 164 6.71 -15.33 -4.53
CA SER A 164 5.79 -15.55 -5.66
C SER A 164 6.51 -15.86 -6.98
N THR A 165 7.71 -15.32 -7.21
CA THR A 165 8.48 -15.55 -8.43
C THR A 165 9.41 -16.76 -8.36
N CYS A 166 9.73 -17.24 -7.15
CA CYS A 166 10.54 -18.44 -6.95
C CYS A 166 9.73 -19.74 -6.90
N PRO A 167 10.22 -20.83 -7.51
CA PRO A 167 9.72 -22.18 -7.26
C PRO A 167 9.90 -22.57 -5.79
N VAL A 168 8.90 -23.28 -5.23
CA VAL A 168 8.95 -23.87 -3.89
C VAL A 168 10.21 -24.74 -3.83
N ARG A 169 11.19 -24.38 -2.98
CA ARG A 169 12.51 -25.03 -2.73
C ARG A 169 13.76 -24.44 -3.41
N ALA A 170 13.65 -23.49 -4.33
CA ALA A 170 14.85 -22.91 -4.97
C ALA A 170 15.42 -21.67 -4.27
N CYS A 171 14.59 -20.97 -3.48
CA CYS A 171 14.99 -19.72 -2.86
C CYS A 171 15.23 -19.89 -1.35
N PRO A 172 16.43 -19.56 -0.83
CA PRO A 172 16.64 -19.44 0.59
C PRO A 172 15.88 -18.19 1.05
N VAL A 173 14.59 -18.32 1.33
CA VAL A 173 13.83 -17.27 2.03
C VAL A 173 14.52 -17.15 3.39
N PRO A 174 15.28 -16.07 3.65
CA PRO A 174 16.01 -15.98 4.89
C PRO A 174 14.96 -15.95 6.00
N TYR A 175 15.15 -16.81 7.00
CA TYR A 175 14.33 -16.98 8.21
C TYR A 175 14.12 -15.68 9.04
N LYS A 176 14.49 -14.50 8.51
CA LYS A 176 14.38 -13.17 9.10
C LYS A 176 13.07 -12.43 8.76
N ALA A 177 12.17 -13.01 7.95
CA ALA A 177 10.88 -12.38 7.64
C ALA A 177 10.08 -11.99 8.90
N HIS A 178 10.19 -12.78 9.98
CA HIS A 178 9.54 -12.49 11.26
C HIS A 178 9.99 -11.17 11.93
N TYR A 179 11.27 -10.76 11.79
CA TYR A 179 11.75 -9.49 12.34
C TYR A 179 11.23 -8.28 11.56
N PHE A 180 11.01 -8.43 10.25
CA PHE A 180 10.52 -7.35 9.39
C PHE A 180 9.01 -7.14 9.52
N PHE A 181 8.22 -8.22 9.61
CA PHE A 181 6.80 -8.10 9.93
C PHE A 181 6.60 -7.46 11.32
N ALA A 182 7.43 -7.80 12.31
CA ALA A 182 7.41 -7.14 13.61
C ALA A 182 7.70 -5.63 13.52
N PHE A 183 8.68 -5.22 12.71
CA PHE A 183 9.01 -3.81 12.49
C PHE A 183 7.90 -3.03 11.73
N ALA A 184 7.25 -3.67 10.75
CA ALA A 184 6.10 -3.10 10.04
C ALA A 184 4.89 -2.95 10.97
N THR A 185 4.63 -3.95 11.83
CA THR A 185 3.55 -3.87 12.82
C THR A 185 3.82 -2.84 13.92
N LEU A 186 5.09 -2.61 14.30
CA LEU A 186 5.46 -1.57 15.25
C LEU A 186 5.16 -0.15 14.72
N ASN A 187 5.26 0.08 13.40
CA ASN A 187 4.84 1.34 12.78
C ASN A 187 3.31 1.54 12.78
N SER A 188 2.53 0.48 13.02
CA SER A 188 1.05 0.57 13.12
C SER A 188 0.57 0.69 14.58
N LEU A 189 1.48 0.61 15.56
CA LEU A 189 1.23 0.68 17.01
C LEU A 189 1.63 2.03 17.63
N LEU A 190 2.20 2.94 16.83
CA LEU A 190 2.71 4.26 17.21
C LEU A 190 1.85 5.35 16.57
#